data_AF-A0ABD3E0C7-F1
#
_entry.id   AF-A0ABD3E0C7-F1
#
_cell.length_a   1.000
_cell.length_b   1.000
_cell.length_c   1.000
_cell.angle_alpha   90.00
_cell.angle_beta   90.00
_cell.angle_gamma   90.00
#
_symmetry.space_group_name_H-M   'P 1'
#
loop_
_entity.id
_entity.type
_entity.pdbx_description
1 polymer ?
#
loop_
_entity_poly.entity_id
_entity_poly.type
_entity_poly.pdbx_seq_one_letter_code
_entity_poly.pdbx_strand_id
1 'polypeptide(L)'
;MADRAGRPCSYGFKYADGARSSGYLARETFTFASSNGDNKTEQVKDTVFGCGIQNKGFTESAKDNLMAGNFGLGPGVFSFLRQKRSLTQGRFSYCFLPWDTAHKSPVFLRFGSDIPEREGLKSTPLLEHSGSTFHFVNLAGISVGNTRLDIPREMLAGSDRRDSGCIVDSGYSVTTLPSAIYKKLRETLIKNHFSRYKSKMFTRFKLYYYFSSKNETIDDLPDITFHLQDSDLVFPPRLGFITDKCLGKRYFCLAMDLDTDDMTVIGAFQQIALVMLRMATLMEYPVFLRFGSDIPKRKDLKSTPLLTKPGASDHFVNLLGISVGNPRLDIPQKMFGQSSKRNSGCIVDSGSYMTRLPRTVYNKLTKTLMTNHFSGNERLRLGSDLVFPPRQGFIDLDAGNGDSLFCLAIMPYDIEGERVIVIGGFQQANMRFVFDTVKQKLYFGPEDCSRDG
;
A
#
# COMPACT_ATOMS: atom_id res chain seq x y z
N MET A 1 13.71 -11.77 -26.49
CA MET A 1 13.59 -10.68 -27.49
C MET A 1 14.85 -9.83 -27.47
N ALA A 2 15.25 -9.25 -28.60
CA ALA A 2 16.44 -8.41 -28.70
C ALA A 2 16.19 -7.14 -29.52
N ASP A 3 16.97 -6.09 -29.26
CA ASP A 3 16.95 -4.86 -30.04
C ASP A 3 17.62 -5.03 -31.42
N ARG A 4 17.67 -3.96 -32.23
CA ARG A 4 18.28 -3.99 -33.57
C ARG A 4 19.79 -4.35 -33.55
N ALA A 5 20.44 -4.26 -32.40
CA ALA A 5 21.85 -4.61 -32.21
C ALA A 5 22.04 -6.01 -31.58
N GLY A 6 20.96 -6.81 -31.47
CA GLY A 6 21.00 -8.16 -30.91
C GLY A 6 21.07 -8.22 -29.39
N ARG A 7 20.88 -7.10 -28.67
CA ARG A 7 20.93 -7.08 -27.20
C ARG A 7 19.58 -7.45 -26.60
N PRO A 8 19.52 -8.33 -25.57
CA PRO A 8 18.28 -8.69 -24.91
C PRO A 8 17.52 -7.46 -24.38
N CYS A 9 16.23 -7.35 -24.69
CA CYS A 9 15.39 -6.28 -24.14
C CYS A 9 15.13 -6.55 -22.66
N SER A 10 15.51 -5.61 -21.79
CA SER A 10 15.27 -5.71 -20.35
C SER A 10 13.91 -5.12 -19.95
N TYR A 11 13.42 -5.55 -18.79
CA TYR A 11 12.31 -4.89 -18.10
C TYR A 11 12.63 -4.69 -16.62
N GLY A 12 11.97 -3.71 -16.02
CA GLY A 12 11.97 -3.49 -14.58
C GLY A 12 10.59 -3.01 -14.15
N PHE A 13 10.11 -3.54 -13.04
CA PHE A 13 8.82 -3.21 -12.46
C PHE A 13 8.96 -3.05 -10.94
N LYS A 14 8.25 -2.07 -10.39
CA LYS A 14 8.15 -1.81 -8.95
C LYS A 14 6.67 -1.68 -8.61
N TYR A 15 6.23 -2.46 -7.63
CA TYR A 15 4.89 -2.40 -7.06
C TYR A 15 4.84 -1.38 -5.91
N ALA A 16 3.62 -0.97 -5.53
CA ALA A 16 3.37 0.05 -4.51
C ALA A 16 3.89 -0.37 -3.11
N ASP A 17 3.82 -1.67 -2.81
CA ASP A 17 4.39 -2.31 -1.61
C ASP A 17 5.93 -2.38 -1.59
N GLY A 18 6.58 -1.89 -2.65
CA GLY A 18 8.02 -1.90 -2.80
C GLY A 18 8.60 -3.20 -3.37
N ALA A 19 7.77 -4.20 -3.68
CA ALA A 19 8.19 -5.40 -4.40
C ALA A 19 8.70 -5.01 -5.79
N ARG A 20 9.77 -5.67 -6.23
CA ARG A 20 10.47 -5.33 -7.48
C ARG A 20 10.83 -6.58 -8.24
N SER A 21 10.56 -6.55 -9.54
CA SER A 21 10.99 -7.59 -10.47
C SER A 21 11.74 -6.96 -11.63
N SER A 22 12.84 -7.56 -12.03
CA SER A 22 13.57 -7.16 -13.24
C SER A 22 14.21 -8.36 -13.92
N GLY A 23 14.42 -8.24 -15.22
CA GLY A 23 14.94 -9.30 -16.06
C GLY A 23 14.80 -8.96 -17.52
N TYR A 24 14.43 -9.95 -18.34
CA TYR A 24 14.35 -9.81 -19.79
C TYR A 24 12.95 -10.06 -20.32
N LEU A 25 12.60 -9.38 -21.40
CA LEU A 25 11.40 -9.66 -22.15
C LEU A 25 11.56 -10.97 -22.93
N ALA A 26 10.70 -11.91 -22.61
CA ALA A 26 10.56 -13.19 -23.28
C ALA A 26 9.25 -13.22 -24.07
N ARG A 27 9.16 -14.16 -25.01
CA ARG A 27 7.95 -14.44 -25.77
C ARG A 27 7.67 -15.92 -25.66
N GLU A 28 6.45 -16.29 -25.30
CA GLU A 28 6.05 -17.69 -25.15
C GLU A 28 4.56 -17.88 -25.48
N THR A 29 4.14 -19.13 -25.55
CA THR A 29 2.76 -19.57 -25.70
C THR A 29 2.12 -19.80 -24.34
N PHE A 30 1.00 -19.13 -24.08
CA PHE A 30 0.22 -19.28 -22.86
C PHE A 30 -0.94 -20.23 -23.16
N THR A 31 -1.16 -21.23 -22.31
CA THR A 31 -2.21 -22.23 -22.50
C THR A 31 -3.32 -21.99 -21.47
N PHE A 32 -4.56 -21.82 -21.95
CA PHE A 32 -5.74 -21.61 -21.12
C PHE A 32 -6.73 -22.77 -21.28
N ALA A 33 -7.59 -23.00 -20.29
CA ALA A 33 -8.73 -23.90 -20.46
C ALA A 33 -9.70 -23.31 -21.49
N SER A 34 -10.24 -24.16 -22.38
CA SER A 34 -11.24 -23.76 -23.38
C SER A 34 -12.64 -23.92 -22.80
N SER A 35 -13.55 -23.04 -23.21
CA SER A 35 -14.99 -23.20 -22.96
C SER A 35 -15.70 -24.10 -23.98
N ASN A 36 -15.01 -24.54 -25.04
CA ASN A 36 -15.56 -25.36 -26.14
C ASN A 36 -15.49 -26.88 -25.88
N GLY A 37 -15.41 -27.31 -24.61
CA GLY A 37 -15.49 -28.70 -24.18
C GLY A 37 -14.58 -29.03 -22.99
N ASP A 38 -14.99 -30.01 -22.19
CA ASP A 38 -14.25 -30.44 -21.00
C ASP A 38 -12.82 -30.88 -21.34
N ASN A 39 -11.86 -30.48 -20.51
CA ASN A 39 -10.42 -30.77 -20.65
C ASN A 39 -9.76 -30.28 -21.95
N LYS A 40 -10.41 -29.40 -22.72
CA LYS A 40 -9.77 -28.76 -23.87
C LYS A 40 -8.99 -27.53 -23.46
N THR A 41 -7.96 -27.22 -24.22
CA THR A 41 -7.11 -26.04 -24.00
C THR A 41 -6.96 -25.20 -25.26
N GLU A 42 -6.74 -23.90 -25.07
CA GLU A 42 -6.46 -22.94 -26.12
C GLU A 42 -5.06 -22.34 -25.92
N GLN A 43 -4.30 -22.29 -27.01
CA GLN A 43 -2.94 -21.78 -27.01
C GLN A 43 -2.90 -20.35 -27.57
N VAL A 44 -2.45 -19.42 -26.73
CA VAL A 44 -2.22 -18.02 -27.09
C VAL A 44 -0.73 -17.83 -27.32
N LYS A 45 -0.33 -18.02 -28.57
CA LYS A 45 1.06 -17.91 -29.04
C LYS A 45 1.55 -16.46 -29.00
N ASP A 46 2.86 -16.30 -29.05
CA ASP A 46 3.55 -15.02 -29.19
C ASP A 46 3.20 -13.99 -28.09
N THR A 47 3.01 -14.43 -26.86
CA THR A 47 2.73 -13.54 -25.72
C THR A 47 4.04 -13.05 -25.13
N VAL A 48 4.22 -11.73 -25.08
CA VAL A 48 5.41 -11.10 -24.49
C VAL A 48 5.18 -10.93 -22.99
N PHE A 49 6.16 -11.34 -22.18
CA PHE A 49 6.11 -11.22 -20.73
C PHE A 49 7.52 -11.00 -20.15
N GLY A 50 7.58 -10.59 -18.89
CA GLY A 50 8.83 -10.43 -18.17
C GLY A 50 9.31 -11.74 -17.56
N CYS A 51 10.47 -12.24 -17.99
CA CYS A 51 11.17 -13.32 -17.31
C CYS A 51 11.97 -12.74 -16.14
N GLY A 52 11.41 -12.84 -14.92
CA GLY A 52 11.97 -12.24 -13.71
C GLY A 52 13.20 -12.97 -13.20
N ILE A 53 14.35 -12.31 -13.24
CA ILE A 53 15.63 -12.85 -12.76
C ILE A 53 15.94 -12.30 -11.36
N GLN A 54 15.64 -11.02 -11.14
CA GLN A 54 15.86 -10.35 -9.87
C GLN A 54 14.51 -9.94 -9.30
N ASN A 55 14.02 -10.75 -8.38
CA ASN A 55 12.74 -10.59 -7.70
C ASN A 55 13.01 -10.32 -6.22
N LYS A 56 12.41 -9.26 -5.66
CA LYS A 56 12.54 -8.88 -4.25
C LYS A 56 11.19 -8.41 -3.72
N GLY A 57 10.89 -8.72 -2.46
CA GLY A 57 9.66 -8.28 -1.80
C GLY A 57 8.41 -9.08 -2.17
N PHE A 58 8.54 -10.16 -2.93
CA PHE A 58 7.44 -11.12 -3.14
C PHE A 58 7.52 -12.18 -2.04
N THR A 59 6.64 -12.08 -1.04
CA THR A 59 6.62 -12.94 0.15
C THR A 59 5.39 -13.85 0.23
N GLU A 60 4.52 -13.76 -0.78
CA GLU A 60 3.18 -14.34 -0.82
C GLU A 60 3.19 -15.82 -1.26
N SER A 61 4.34 -16.30 -1.74
CA SER A 61 4.53 -17.68 -2.16
C SER A 61 4.68 -18.60 -0.95
N ALA A 62 3.78 -19.58 -0.81
CA ALA A 62 3.84 -20.61 0.23
C ALA A 62 4.28 -21.96 -0.35
N LYS A 63 4.66 -22.93 0.50
CA LYS A 63 5.12 -24.26 0.05
C LYS A 63 4.06 -25.03 -0.75
N ASP A 64 2.79 -24.79 -0.46
CA ASP A 64 1.60 -25.39 -1.04
C ASP A 64 0.89 -24.48 -2.06
N ASN A 65 1.36 -23.24 -2.23
CA ASN A 65 0.84 -22.27 -3.20
C ASN A 65 1.99 -21.44 -3.77
N LEU A 66 2.76 -22.06 -4.67
CA LEU A 66 3.91 -21.43 -5.29
C LEU A 66 3.46 -20.41 -6.34
N MET A 67 3.86 -19.15 -6.14
CA MET A 67 3.61 -18.10 -7.13
C MET A 67 4.75 -18.03 -8.13
N ALA A 68 4.48 -18.33 -9.40
CA ALA A 68 5.47 -18.27 -10.48
C ALA A 68 5.60 -16.86 -11.11
N GLY A 69 4.66 -15.96 -10.84
CA GLY A 69 4.67 -14.59 -11.33
C GLY A 69 3.31 -13.92 -11.27
N ASN A 70 3.26 -12.66 -11.70
CA ASN A 70 2.06 -11.82 -11.66
C ASN A 70 1.46 -11.68 -13.07
N PHE A 71 0.13 -11.82 -13.17
CA PHE A 71 -0.57 -11.70 -14.44
C PHE A 71 -1.21 -10.31 -14.58
N GLY A 72 -0.54 -9.41 -15.33
CA GLY A 72 -0.95 -8.02 -15.47
C GLY A 72 -2.17 -7.80 -16.37
N LEU A 73 -3.26 -7.30 -15.80
CA LEU A 73 -4.55 -7.02 -16.48
C LEU A 73 -4.85 -5.53 -16.68
N GLY A 74 -3.89 -4.64 -16.38
CA GLY A 74 -4.02 -3.19 -16.55
C GLY A 74 -4.16 -2.73 -18.02
N PRO A 75 -4.47 -1.45 -18.28
CA PRO A 75 -4.60 -0.90 -19.64
C PRO A 75 -3.27 -0.68 -20.38
N GLY A 76 -2.12 -0.91 -19.72
CA GLY A 76 -0.79 -0.68 -20.30
C GLY A 76 -0.51 -1.51 -21.55
N VAL A 77 0.34 -0.99 -22.45
CA VAL A 77 0.61 -1.58 -23.78
C VAL A 77 1.22 -2.98 -23.74
N PHE A 78 1.92 -3.32 -22.65
CA PHE A 78 2.50 -4.64 -22.42
C PHE A 78 1.57 -5.59 -21.64
N SER A 79 0.33 -5.19 -21.31
CA SER A 79 -0.61 -6.11 -20.65
C SER A 79 -1.12 -7.18 -21.62
N PHE A 80 -1.51 -8.33 -21.08
CA PHE A 80 -2.12 -9.41 -21.88
C PHE A 80 -3.34 -8.91 -22.67
N LEU A 81 -4.14 -8.06 -22.02
CA LEU A 81 -5.34 -7.45 -22.59
C LEU A 81 -5.05 -6.64 -23.85
N ARG A 82 -3.95 -5.89 -23.88
CA ARG A 82 -3.55 -5.08 -25.04
C ARG A 82 -2.80 -5.88 -26.10
N GLN A 83 -1.89 -6.75 -25.70
CA GLN A 83 -1.14 -7.59 -26.64
C GLN A 83 -2.03 -8.52 -27.45
N LYS A 84 -3.11 -9.03 -26.84
CA LYS A 84 -4.02 -10.01 -27.44
C LYS A 84 -5.40 -9.43 -27.71
N ARG A 85 -5.48 -8.14 -28.06
CA ARG A 85 -6.75 -7.40 -28.23
C ARG A 85 -7.71 -8.03 -29.24
N SER A 86 -7.22 -8.69 -30.29
CA SER A 86 -8.09 -9.40 -31.25
C SER A 86 -8.84 -10.57 -30.60
N LEU A 87 -8.23 -11.23 -29.61
CA LEU A 87 -8.81 -12.34 -28.86
C LEU A 87 -9.59 -11.84 -27.64
N THR A 88 -8.99 -10.97 -26.84
CA THR A 88 -9.60 -10.48 -25.60
C THR A 88 -10.69 -9.45 -25.85
N GLN A 89 -10.74 -8.85 -27.04
CA GLN A 89 -11.59 -7.71 -27.38
C GLN A 89 -11.40 -6.51 -26.42
N GLY A 90 -10.29 -6.48 -25.67
CA GLY A 90 -10.08 -5.52 -24.59
C GLY A 90 -10.92 -5.75 -23.33
N ARG A 91 -11.58 -6.91 -23.21
CA ARG A 91 -12.47 -7.29 -22.11
C ARG A 91 -11.89 -8.46 -21.31
N PHE A 92 -12.09 -8.42 -20.00
CA PHE A 92 -11.82 -9.53 -19.10
C PHE A 92 -12.84 -9.55 -17.96
N SER A 93 -13.02 -10.73 -17.35
CA SER A 93 -13.86 -10.91 -16.16
C SER A 93 -13.21 -11.83 -15.16
N TYR A 94 -13.35 -11.52 -13.87
CA TYR A 94 -12.95 -12.41 -12.78
C TYR A 94 -13.96 -12.42 -11.64
N CYS A 95 -13.87 -13.45 -10.79
CA CYS A 95 -14.67 -13.59 -9.58
C CYS A 95 -13.83 -14.23 -8.48
N PHE A 96 -13.50 -13.47 -7.42
CA PHE A 96 -12.77 -14.01 -6.28
C PHE A 96 -13.67 -14.83 -5.37
N LEU A 97 -13.10 -15.91 -4.82
CA LEU A 97 -13.76 -16.76 -3.84
C LEU A 97 -13.39 -16.34 -2.41
N PRO A 98 -14.29 -16.49 -1.43
CA PRO A 98 -13.96 -16.27 -0.02
C PRO A 98 -12.83 -17.20 0.46
N TRP A 99 -11.97 -16.70 1.35
CA TRP A 99 -10.78 -17.42 1.83
C TRP A 99 -11.06 -18.71 2.61
N ASP A 100 -12.28 -18.87 3.15
CA ASP A 100 -12.72 -20.05 3.88
C ASP A 100 -13.31 -21.16 2.98
N THR A 101 -13.44 -20.90 1.67
CA THR A 101 -13.85 -21.92 0.72
C THR A 101 -12.69 -22.88 0.47
N ALA A 102 -12.69 -23.98 1.22
CA ALA A 102 -11.75 -25.07 1.03
C ALA A 102 -11.77 -25.57 -0.43
N HIS A 103 -10.85 -25.07 -1.26
CA HIS A 103 -10.30 -25.66 -2.50
C HIS A 103 -11.26 -26.31 -3.52
N LYS A 104 -12.56 -25.98 -3.54
CA LYS A 104 -13.56 -26.73 -4.31
C LYS A 104 -14.06 -26.07 -5.59
N SER A 105 -13.62 -24.87 -5.94
CA SER A 105 -14.02 -24.24 -7.21
C SER A 105 -12.87 -23.43 -7.80
N PRO A 106 -12.64 -23.52 -9.13
CA PRO A 106 -11.61 -22.70 -9.76
C PRO A 106 -12.05 -21.23 -9.74
N VAL A 107 -11.12 -20.33 -9.39
CA VAL A 107 -11.27 -18.90 -9.66
C VAL A 107 -11.29 -18.74 -11.18
N PHE A 108 -12.35 -18.15 -11.73
CA PHE A 108 -12.51 -17.99 -13.18
C PHE A 108 -11.93 -16.65 -13.62
N LEU A 109 -11.02 -16.68 -14.59
CA LEU A 109 -10.58 -15.52 -15.38
C LEU A 109 -10.96 -15.78 -16.84
N ARG A 110 -11.82 -14.93 -17.43
CA ARG A 110 -12.32 -15.08 -18.80
C ARG A 110 -12.02 -13.83 -19.62
N PHE A 111 -11.98 -13.97 -20.95
CA PHE A 111 -11.61 -12.90 -21.87
C PHE A 111 -12.57 -12.82 -23.06
N GLY A 112 -12.75 -11.63 -23.61
CA GLY A 112 -13.48 -11.44 -24.86
C GLY A 112 -14.89 -12.03 -24.84
N SER A 113 -15.20 -12.84 -25.85
CA SER A 113 -16.50 -13.49 -26.03
C SER A 113 -16.78 -14.63 -25.05
N ASP A 114 -15.78 -15.10 -24.30
CA ASP A 114 -15.96 -16.14 -23.28
C ASP A 114 -16.61 -15.60 -21.99
N ILE A 115 -16.65 -14.27 -21.84
CA ILE A 115 -17.32 -13.62 -20.74
C ILE A 115 -18.83 -13.83 -20.91
N PRO A 116 -19.50 -14.57 -20.00
CA PRO A 116 -20.91 -14.85 -20.13
C PRO A 116 -21.71 -13.57 -19.91
N GLU A 117 -22.75 -13.39 -20.71
CA GLU A 117 -23.77 -12.40 -20.40
C GLU A 117 -24.51 -12.84 -19.14
N ARG A 118 -24.67 -11.91 -18.19
CA ARG A 118 -25.40 -12.14 -16.95
C ARG A 118 -26.39 -11.02 -16.77
N GLU A 119 -27.63 -11.38 -16.47
CA GLU A 119 -28.63 -10.40 -16.09
C GLU A 119 -28.27 -9.73 -14.76
N GLY A 120 -28.69 -8.48 -14.58
CA GLY A 120 -28.46 -7.74 -13.34
C GLY A 120 -27.07 -7.12 -13.17
N LEU A 121 -26.17 -7.28 -14.15
CA LEU A 121 -24.88 -6.58 -14.15
C LEU A 121 -25.08 -5.06 -14.18
N LYS A 122 -24.26 -4.36 -13.39
CA LYS A 122 -24.17 -2.90 -13.39
C LYS A 122 -22.89 -2.47 -14.07
N SER A 123 -22.87 -1.26 -14.63
CA SER A 123 -21.72 -0.71 -15.34
C SER A 123 -21.41 0.70 -14.88
N THR A 124 -20.12 1.00 -14.81
CA THR A 124 -19.60 2.35 -14.66
C THR A 124 -18.52 2.58 -15.73
N PRO A 125 -18.37 3.81 -16.26
CA PRO A 125 -17.28 4.12 -17.16
C PRO A 125 -15.91 3.96 -16.50
N LEU A 126 -14.96 3.40 -17.25
CA LEU A 126 -13.55 3.45 -16.87
C LEU A 126 -12.94 4.76 -17.34
N LEU A 127 -12.19 5.41 -16.47
CA LEU A 127 -11.51 6.66 -16.78
C LEU A 127 -10.12 6.36 -17.36
N GLU A 128 -9.74 7.09 -18.41
CA GLU A 128 -8.40 7.02 -18.98
C GLU A 128 -7.49 8.06 -18.31
N HIS A 129 -6.38 7.59 -17.75
CA HIS A 129 -5.30 8.45 -17.25
C HIS A 129 -4.05 8.20 -18.09
N SER A 130 -3.60 9.22 -18.83
CA SER A 130 -2.46 9.09 -19.74
C SER A 130 -1.21 8.63 -18.98
N GLY A 131 -0.56 7.56 -19.47
CA GLY A 131 0.63 6.98 -18.84
C GLY A 131 0.37 6.17 -17.55
N SER A 132 -0.88 5.97 -17.15
CA SER A 132 -1.23 5.08 -16.05
C SER A 132 -1.48 3.64 -16.49
N THR A 133 -1.23 2.70 -15.59
CA THR A 133 -1.47 1.26 -15.78
C THR A 133 -2.57 0.74 -14.84
N PHE A 134 -3.34 1.63 -14.23
CA PHE A 134 -4.47 1.29 -13.35
C PHE A 134 -5.82 1.43 -14.06
N HIS A 135 -6.84 0.73 -13.55
CA HIS A 135 -8.23 0.91 -13.99
C HIS A 135 -8.91 1.90 -13.05
N PHE A 136 -9.12 3.13 -13.53
CA PHE A 136 -9.82 4.16 -12.78
C PHE A 136 -11.33 4.09 -13.01
N VAL A 137 -12.09 4.42 -11.97
CA VAL A 137 -13.54 4.62 -11.99
C VAL A 137 -13.88 5.95 -11.35
N ASN A 138 -15.01 6.53 -11.73
CA ASN A 138 -15.48 7.77 -11.14
C ASN A 138 -16.29 7.46 -9.86
N LEU A 139 -15.71 7.75 -8.69
CA LEU A 139 -16.42 7.67 -7.42
C LEU A 139 -17.18 8.97 -7.18
N ALA A 140 -18.51 8.90 -7.16
CA ALA A 140 -19.40 10.04 -6.96
C ALA A 140 -19.83 10.23 -5.49
N GLY A 141 -19.64 9.23 -4.63
CA GLY A 141 -19.94 9.35 -3.20
C GLY A 141 -19.84 8.05 -2.46
N ILE A 142 -20.00 8.13 -1.13
CA ILE A 142 -20.03 6.96 -0.24
C ILE A 142 -21.24 7.09 0.67
N SER A 143 -21.93 5.99 0.94
CA SER A 143 -23.03 5.90 1.91
C SER A 143 -22.79 4.79 2.93
N VAL A 144 -23.34 4.98 4.13
CA VAL A 144 -23.43 3.96 5.19
C VAL A 144 -24.90 3.76 5.51
N GLY A 145 -25.41 2.55 5.25
CA GLY A 145 -26.85 2.29 5.21
C GLY A 145 -27.55 3.32 4.33
N ASN A 146 -28.52 4.03 4.90
CA ASN A 146 -29.29 5.08 4.19
C ASN A 146 -28.66 6.48 4.30
N THR A 147 -27.47 6.62 4.87
CA THR A 147 -26.83 7.94 5.10
C THR A 147 -25.70 8.16 4.09
N ARG A 148 -25.89 9.12 3.18
CA ARG A 148 -24.82 9.57 2.28
C ARG A 148 -23.85 10.48 3.02
N LEU A 149 -22.55 10.19 2.88
CA LEU A 149 -21.50 10.97 3.50
C LEU A 149 -21.34 12.29 2.75
N ASP A 150 -21.23 13.37 3.51
CA ASP A 150 -20.92 14.70 3.00
C ASP A 150 -19.43 14.79 2.65
N ILE A 151 -19.05 14.31 1.47
CA ILE A 151 -17.67 14.33 0.97
C ILE A 151 -17.64 15.25 -0.26
N PRO A 152 -16.78 16.28 -0.27
CA PRO A 152 -16.57 17.12 -1.44
C PRO A 152 -16.19 16.30 -2.67
N ARG A 153 -16.76 16.64 -3.84
CA ARG A 153 -16.58 15.88 -5.08
C ARG A 153 -15.11 15.79 -5.48
N GLU A 154 -14.34 16.83 -5.21
CA GLU A 154 -12.92 16.96 -5.53
C GLU A 154 -12.07 15.91 -4.80
N MET A 155 -12.51 15.48 -3.61
CA MET A 155 -11.84 14.42 -2.85
C MET A 155 -12.11 13.02 -3.40
N LEU A 156 -13.18 12.85 -4.19
CA LEU A 156 -13.62 11.55 -4.72
C LEU A 156 -13.21 11.34 -6.18
N ALA A 157 -13.33 12.38 -7.00
CA ALA A 157 -13.06 12.32 -8.44
C ALA A 157 -11.56 12.22 -8.78
N GLY A 158 -10.68 12.57 -7.83
CA GLY A 158 -9.25 12.72 -8.08
C GLY A 158 -8.93 14.02 -8.84
N SER A 159 -7.65 14.38 -8.83
CA SER A 159 -7.08 15.38 -9.75
C SER A 159 -6.52 14.68 -10.99
N ASP A 160 -6.14 15.39 -12.05
CA ASP A 160 -5.48 14.72 -13.18
C ASP A 160 -4.00 14.37 -12.92
N ARG A 161 -3.60 14.36 -11.64
CA ARG A 161 -2.36 13.72 -11.22
C ARG A 161 -2.54 12.21 -11.35
N ARG A 162 -1.49 11.56 -11.86
CA ARG A 162 -1.40 10.11 -12.08
C ARG A 162 -1.78 9.24 -10.87
N ASP A 163 -1.69 9.80 -9.65
CA ASP A 163 -1.83 9.09 -8.39
C ASP A 163 -3.02 9.60 -7.54
N SER A 164 -4.12 10.04 -8.17
CA SER A 164 -5.34 10.46 -7.47
C SER A 164 -6.62 9.98 -8.15
N GLY A 165 -7.71 9.84 -7.38
CA GLY A 165 -8.98 9.32 -7.86
C GLY A 165 -9.28 7.93 -7.30
N CYS A 166 -10.17 7.18 -7.95
CA CYS A 166 -10.56 5.85 -7.49
C CYS A 166 -10.11 4.78 -8.48
N ILE A 167 -9.33 3.79 -8.01
CA ILE A 167 -8.91 2.64 -8.81
C ILE A 167 -9.53 1.35 -8.28
N VAL A 168 -9.64 0.37 -9.18
CA VAL A 168 -9.96 -1.01 -8.83
C VAL A 168 -8.68 -1.84 -8.94
N ASP A 169 -8.18 -2.36 -7.82
CA ASP A 169 -6.91 -3.09 -7.77
C ASP A 169 -7.01 -4.40 -6.99
N SER A 170 -6.73 -5.51 -7.66
CA SER A 170 -6.64 -6.83 -7.03
C SER A 170 -5.32 -7.05 -6.29
N GLY A 171 -4.32 -6.17 -6.49
CA GLY A 171 -3.03 -6.19 -5.80
C GLY A 171 -3.05 -5.60 -4.39
N TYR A 172 -4.10 -4.84 -4.04
CA TYR A 172 -4.36 -4.40 -2.67
C TYR A 172 -5.27 -5.40 -1.97
N SER A 173 -4.91 -5.83 -0.76
CA SER A 173 -5.68 -6.83 -0.01
C SER A 173 -7.06 -6.33 0.42
N VAL A 174 -7.15 -5.07 0.85
CA VAL A 174 -8.39 -4.41 1.31
C VAL A 174 -8.49 -3.02 0.70
N THR A 175 -9.70 -2.46 0.69
CA THR A 175 -9.94 -1.11 0.21
C THR A 175 -9.19 -0.10 1.06
N THR A 176 -8.46 0.82 0.43
CA THR A 176 -7.81 1.95 1.10
C THR A 176 -8.48 3.25 0.68
N LEU A 177 -8.63 4.17 1.63
CA LEU A 177 -9.31 5.45 1.43
C LEU A 177 -8.39 6.60 1.86
N PRO A 178 -8.36 7.71 1.10
CA PRO A 178 -7.67 8.91 1.54
C PRO A 178 -8.13 9.30 2.95
N SER A 179 -7.18 9.70 3.79
CA SER A 179 -7.38 9.95 5.22
C SER A 179 -8.67 10.72 5.55
N ALA A 180 -8.97 11.78 4.79
CA ALA A 180 -10.16 12.60 5.03
C ALA A 180 -11.48 11.88 4.69
N ILE A 181 -11.49 11.03 3.65
CA ILE A 181 -12.65 10.18 3.31
C ILE A 181 -12.82 9.09 4.37
N TYR A 182 -11.73 8.41 4.73
CA TYR A 182 -11.72 7.37 5.76
C TYR A 182 -12.27 7.91 7.09
N LYS A 183 -11.87 9.13 7.47
CA LYS A 183 -12.34 9.80 8.69
C LYS A 183 -13.85 10.04 8.64
N LYS A 184 -14.38 10.62 7.56
CA LYS A 184 -15.83 10.85 7.41
C LYS A 184 -16.64 9.55 7.46
N LEU A 185 -16.13 8.49 6.83
CA LEU A 185 -16.73 7.15 6.90
C LEU A 185 -16.77 6.63 8.32
N ARG A 186 -15.63 6.66 9.02
CA ARG A 186 -15.53 6.21 10.40
C ARG A 186 -16.43 7.00 11.35
N GLU A 187 -16.46 8.33 11.23
CA GLU A 187 -17.30 9.19 12.06
C GLU A 187 -18.79 8.90 11.85
N THR A 188 -19.21 8.70 10.60
CA THR A 188 -20.60 8.34 10.26
C THR A 188 -20.98 6.97 10.83
N LEU A 189 -20.11 5.97 10.68
CA LEU A 189 -20.29 4.64 11.28
C LEU A 189 -20.45 4.72 12.80
N ILE A 190 -19.58 5.48 13.47
CA ILE A 190 -19.64 5.67 14.93
C ILE A 190 -20.94 6.34 15.35
N LYS A 191 -21.26 7.47 14.73
CA LYS A 191 -22.43 8.28 15.08
C LYS A 191 -23.73 7.51 14.90
N ASN A 192 -23.90 6.82 13.79
CA ASN A 192 -25.19 6.27 13.38
C ASN A 192 -25.36 4.80 13.75
N HIS A 193 -24.28 4.01 13.81
CA HIS A 193 -24.38 2.56 13.94
C HIS A 193 -23.60 1.99 15.12
N PHE A 194 -22.46 2.59 15.51
CA PHE A 194 -21.56 1.99 16.49
C PHE A 194 -21.57 2.60 17.89
N SER A 195 -22.40 3.61 18.14
CA SER A 195 -22.52 4.25 19.47
C SER A 195 -22.85 3.26 20.60
N ARG A 196 -23.54 2.15 20.30
CA ARG A 196 -23.87 1.09 21.25
C ARG A 196 -22.74 0.11 21.54
N TYR A 197 -21.72 0.02 20.68
CA TYR A 197 -20.65 -0.95 20.83
C TYR A 197 -19.49 -0.35 21.62
N LYS A 198 -18.97 -1.14 22.55
CA LYS A 198 -17.70 -0.80 23.21
C LYS A 198 -16.58 -0.96 22.20
N SER A 199 -15.71 0.04 22.08
CA SER A 199 -14.55 -0.02 21.19
C SER A 199 -13.25 -0.23 21.94
N LYS A 200 -12.31 -0.98 21.35
CA LYS A 200 -10.91 -1.09 21.78
C LYS A 200 -10.00 -0.89 20.56
N MET A 201 -8.92 -0.14 20.75
CA MET A 201 -7.90 0.04 19.74
C MET A 201 -6.82 -1.02 19.96
N PHE A 202 -6.78 -2.04 19.10
CA PHE A 202 -5.72 -3.08 19.15
C PHE A 202 -4.54 -2.74 18.24
N THR A 203 -4.72 -1.87 17.24
CA THR A 203 -3.66 -1.37 16.35
C THR A 203 -3.79 0.15 16.19
N ARG A 204 -2.70 0.84 15.82
CA ARG A 204 -2.64 2.32 15.78
C ARG A 204 -3.67 2.97 14.85
N PHE A 205 -4.16 2.26 13.84
CA PHE A 205 -5.01 2.81 12.78
C PHE A 205 -6.37 2.12 12.65
N LYS A 206 -6.62 1.04 13.40
CA LYS A 206 -7.85 0.25 13.28
C LYS A 206 -8.57 0.18 14.63
N LEU A 207 -9.81 0.65 14.64
CA LEU A 207 -10.69 0.59 15.80
C LEU A 207 -11.53 -0.68 15.73
N TYR A 208 -11.51 -1.44 16.81
CA TYR A 208 -12.27 -2.68 16.94
C TYR A 208 -13.42 -2.47 17.90
N TYR A 209 -14.53 -3.14 17.65
CA TYR A 209 -15.77 -3.01 18.41
C TYR A 209 -16.20 -4.38 18.90
N TYR A 210 -16.60 -4.48 20.18
CA TYR A 210 -17.10 -5.72 20.75
C TYR A 210 -18.56 -5.92 20.36
N PHE A 211 -18.92 -7.14 19.97
CA PHE A 211 -20.32 -7.54 20.00
C PHE A 211 -20.81 -7.55 21.46
N SER A 212 -21.91 -6.88 21.72
CA SER A 212 -22.51 -6.69 23.05
C SER A 212 -23.26 -7.93 23.52
N SER A 213 -23.69 -8.82 22.61
CA SER A 213 -24.33 -10.09 22.95
C SER A 213 -23.84 -11.27 22.09
N LYS A 214 -24.22 -12.49 22.48
CA LYS A 214 -23.98 -13.69 21.66
C LYS A 214 -24.87 -13.75 20.42
N ASN A 215 -25.99 -13.04 20.41
CA ASN A 215 -26.98 -13.05 19.32
C ASN A 215 -26.64 -12.05 18.21
N GLU A 216 -25.86 -11.01 18.52
CA GLU A 216 -25.40 -10.07 17.50
C GLU A 216 -24.38 -10.73 16.57
N THR A 217 -24.43 -10.38 15.30
CA THR A 217 -23.58 -10.92 14.24
C THR A 217 -23.13 -9.80 13.30
N ILE A 218 -22.22 -10.13 12.38
CA ILE A 218 -21.78 -9.18 11.35
C ILE A 218 -22.94 -8.71 10.46
N ASP A 219 -23.99 -9.53 10.29
CA ASP A 219 -25.14 -9.22 9.45
C ASP A 219 -26.04 -8.11 10.08
N ASP A 220 -25.82 -7.75 11.34
CA ASP A 220 -26.49 -6.62 12.02
C ASP A 220 -25.81 -5.25 11.76
N LEU A 221 -24.66 -5.23 11.06
CA LEU A 221 -23.93 -4.01 10.72
C LEU A 221 -24.47 -3.41 9.41
N PRO A 222 -24.27 -2.12 9.13
CA PRO A 222 -24.82 -1.49 7.93
C PRO A 222 -24.05 -1.87 6.65
N ASP A 223 -24.72 -1.79 5.50
CA ASP A 223 -24.04 -1.78 4.21
C ASP A 223 -23.18 -0.52 4.05
N ILE A 224 -22.08 -0.64 3.30
CA ILE A 224 -21.29 0.51 2.82
C ILE A 224 -21.44 0.54 1.30
N THR A 225 -21.93 1.64 0.74
CA THR A 225 -22.12 1.77 -0.72
C THR A 225 -21.16 2.79 -1.28
N PHE A 226 -20.40 2.40 -2.31
CA PHE A 226 -19.65 3.33 -3.14
C PHE A 226 -20.51 3.66 -4.36
N HIS A 227 -20.95 4.92 -4.46
CA HIS A 227 -21.71 5.41 -5.59
C HIS A 227 -20.72 5.71 -6.71
N LEU A 228 -20.67 4.87 -7.72
CA LEU A 228 -19.88 5.09 -8.93
C LEU A 228 -20.70 5.89 -9.93
N GLN A 229 -20.07 6.39 -10.98
CA GLN A 229 -20.81 6.96 -12.10
C GLN A 229 -21.74 5.89 -12.69
N ASP A 230 -23.03 6.21 -12.80
CA ASP A 230 -24.09 5.37 -13.38
C ASP A 230 -24.41 4.06 -12.64
N SER A 231 -23.78 3.79 -11.48
CA SER A 231 -24.04 2.56 -10.72
C SER A 231 -23.61 2.64 -9.26
N ASP A 232 -24.21 1.79 -8.43
CA ASP A 232 -23.83 1.63 -7.03
C ASP A 232 -23.09 0.32 -6.81
N LEU A 233 -21.96 0.41 -6.12
CA LEU A 233 -21.18 -0.72 -5.63
C LEU A 233 -21.47 -0.92 -4.14
N VAL A 234 -22.35 -1.87 -3.83
CA VAL A 234 -22.81 -2.15 -2.47
C VAL A 234 -21.92 -3.20 -1.82
N PHE A 235 -21.31 -2.85 -0.69
CA PHE A 235 -20.61 -3.77 0.18
C PHE A 235 -21.55 -4.21 1.31
N PRO A 236 -22.09 -5.44 1.26
CA PRO A 236 -22.82 -6.00 2.39
C PRO A 236 -21.90 -6.09 3.62
N PRO A 237 -22.44 -6.33 4.83
CA PRO A 237 -21.65 -6.21 6.04
C PRO A 237 -20.43 -7.12 6.07
N ARG A 238 -20.53 -8.30 5.44
CA ARG A 238 -19.44 -9.27 5.30
C ARG A 238 -18.28 -8.81 4.40
N LEU A 239 -18.48 -7.81 3.55
CA LEU A 239 -17.45 -7.18 2.72
C LEU A 239 -17.06 -5.78 3.25
N GLY A 240 -17.89 -5.19 4.12
CA GLY A 240 -17.60 -3.94 4.82
C GLY A 240 -16.79 -4.12 6.11
N PHE A 241 -16.88 -5.28 6.77
CA PHE A 241 -16.29 -5.51 8.09
C PHE A 241 -15.60 -6.88 8.21
N ILE A 242 -14.62 -6.97 9.11
CA ILE A 242 -13.94 -8.21 9.48
C ILE A 242 -14.24 -8.50 10.94
N THR A 243 -14.60 -9.75 11.25
CA THR A 243 -14.77 -10.23 12.63
C THR A 243 -13.63 -11.14 13.08
N ASP A 244 -13.28 -11.09 14.35
CA ASP A 244 -12.27 -11.99 14.93
C ASP A 244 -12.52 -12.16 16.46
N LYS A 245 -11.76 -13.05 17.12
CA LYS A 245 -11.92 -13.46 18.53
C LYS A 245 -10.61 -13.31 19.29
N CYS A 246 -10.62 -12.51 20.36
CA CYS A 246 -9.46 -12.26 21.21
C CYS A 246 -9.92 -12.30 22.66
N LEU A 247 -9.18 -13.03 23.51
CA LEU A 247 -9.50 -13.22 24.93
C LEU A 247 -10.96 -13.66 25.18
N GLY A 248 -11.47 -14.56 24.34
CA GLY A 248 -12.85 -15.10 24.46
C GLY A 248 -13.97 -14.14 24.07
N LYS A 249 -13.66 -12.91 23.62
CA LYS A 249 -14.65 -11.92 23.15
C LYS A 249 -14.63 -11.80 21.63
N ARG A 250 -15.81 -11.70 21.02
CA ARG A 250 -15.96 -11.44 19.58
C ARG A 250 -15.88 -9.95 19.32
N TYR A 251 -15.11 -9.56 18.31
CA TYR A 251 -15.04 -8.18 17.83
C TYR A 251 -15.20 -8.10 16.33
N PHE A 252 -15.46 -6.89 15.86
CA PHE A 252 -15.44 -6.53 14.45
C PHE A 252 -14.69 -5.22 14.23
N CYS A 253 -14.20 -5.00 13.02
CA CYS A 253 -13.57 -3.74 12.59
C CYS A 253 -13.87 -3.49 11.12
N LEU A 254 -13.70 -2.24 10.68
CA LEU A 254 -13.88 -1.87 9.28
C LEU A 254 -12.89 -2.64 8.38
N ALA A 255 -13.38 -3.26 7.31
CA ALA A 255 -12.56 -3.99 6.34
C ALA A 255 -11.91 -3.06 5.31
N MET A 256 -11.65 -1.82 5.68
CA MET A 256 -11.03 -0.78 4.86
C MET A 256 -9.98 -0.09 5.72
N ASP A 257 -8.90 0.34 5.09
CA ASP A 257 -7.76 0.97 5.76
C ASP A 257 -7.57 2.41 5.28
N LEU A 258 -6.84 3.17 6.09
CA LEU A 258 -6.48 4.55 5.79
C LEU A 258 -5.29 4.55 4.83
N ASP A 259 -5.44 5.24 3.71
CA ASP A 259 -4.35 5.60 2.81
C ASP A 259 -3.84 7.01 3.14
N THR A 260 -2.53 7.18 3.04
CA THR A 260 -1.89 8.50 3.15
C THR A 260 -1.75 9.20 1.81
N ASP A 261 -1.99 8.47 0.71
CA ASP A 261 -2.05 9.02 -0.64
C ASP A 261 -3.48 9.50 -0.98
N ASP A 262 -3.61 10.35 -2.01
CA ASP A 262 -4.89 10.93 -2.48
C ASP A 262 -5.71 9.95 -3.36
N MET A 263 -5.44 8.65 -3.26
CA MET A 263 -6.09 7.62 -4.07
C MET A 263 -7.01 6.75 -3.21
N THR A 264 -8.23 6.52 -3.71
CA THR A 264 -9.10 5.45 -3.22
C THR A 264 -8.80 4.18 -4.00
N VAL A 265 -8.44 3.10 -3.31
CA VAL A 265 -8.20 1.81 -3.94
C VAL A 265 -9.30 0.85 -3.51
N ILE A 266 -10.14 0.39 -4.44
CA ILE A 266 -11.08 -0.71 -4.18
C ILE A 266 -10.28 -2.01 -4.23
N GLY A 267 -10.00 -2.59 -3.07
CA GLY A 267 -9.12 -3.75 -2.90
C GLY A 267 -9.80 -5.11 -3.07
N ALA A 268 -9.01 -6.16 -3.15
CA ALA A 268 -9.44 -7.54 -3.45
C ALA A 268 -10.51 -8.08 -2.49
N PHE A 269 -10.45 -7.76 -1.19
CA PHE A 269 -11.45 -8.20 -0.21
C PHE A 269 -12.86 -7.69 -0.57
N GLN A 270 -12.98 -6.43 -0.99
CA GLN A 270 -14.25 -5.86 -1.44
C GLN A 270 -14.70 -6.36 -2.82
N GLN A 271 -13.82 -7.07 -3.54
CA GLN A 271 -14.10 -7.67 -4.83
C GLN A 271 -14.53 -9.15 -4.72
N ILE A 272 -14.54 -9.74 -3.52
CA ILE A 272 -15.00 -11.12 -3.29
C ILE A 272 -16.48 -11.24 -3.65
N ALA A 273 -16.82 -12.33 -4.37
CA ALA A 273 -18.17 -12.58 -4.88
C ALA A 273 -18.73 -11.49 -5.81
N LEU A 274 -17.88 -10.58 -6.31
CA LEU A 274 -18.21 -9.64 -7.37
C LEU A 274 -17.72 -10.15 -8.73
N VAL A 275 -18.56 -10.01 -9.76
CA VAL A 275 -18.16 -10.21 -11.16
C VAL A 275 -17.78 -8.84 -11.72
N MET A 276 -16.48 -8.58 -11.86
CA MET A 276 -16.01 -7.31 -12.42
C MET A 276 -15.69 -7.44 -13.92
N LEU A 277 -16.27 -6.53 -14.72
CA LEU A 277 -16.15 -6.49 -16.18
C LEU A 277 -15.54 -5.16 -16.64
N ARG A 278 -14.52 -5.22 -17.50
CA ARG A 278 -13.99 -4.04 -18.21
C ARG A 278 -14.53 -3.96 -19.65
N MET A 279 -15.17 -2.83 -19.99
CA MET A 279 -15.55 -2.44 -21.36
C MET A 279 -14.78 -1.15 -21.76
N ALA A 280 -14.48 -0.93 -23.04
CA ALA A 280 -13.68 0.22 -23.51
C ALA A 280 -14.52 1.20 -24.36
N THR A 281 -14.46 2.51 -24.07
CA THR A 281 -15.04 3.62 -24.86
C THR A 281 -14.07 4.84 -24.89
N LEU A 282 -14.14 5.68 -25.94
CA LEU A 282 -13.19 6.74 -26.36
C LEU A 282 -13.52 8.18 -25.81
N MET A 283 -12.50 9.01 -25.39
CA MET A 283 -12.34 10.53 -25.42
C MET A 283 -11.97 11.41 -24.14
N GLU A 284 -10.82 12.15 -24.23
CA GLU A 284 -10.11 13.44 -23.76
C GLU A 284 -10.21 14.32 -22.40
N TYR A 285 -9.01 14.82 -21.87
CA TYR A 285 -8.51 16.09 -21.13
C TYR A 285 -7.99 16.18 -19.58
N PRO A 286 -7.07 17.16 -19.10
CA PRO A 286 -6.02 17.08 -17.97
C PRO A 286 -5.72 18.28 -16.90
N VAL A 287 -4.78 18.13 -15.86
CA VAL A 287 -4.35 18.98 -14.61
C VAL A 287 -2.87 18.74 -14.02
N PHE A 288 -2.30 19.61 -13.10
CA PHE A 288 -0.83 19.87 -12.73
C PHE A 288 -0.27 19.76 -11.23
N LEU A 289 1.08 19.97 -11.02
CA LEU A 289 2.00 19.85 -9.81
C LEU A 289 2.97 21.08 -9.57
N ARG A 290 3.53 21.35 -8.36
CA ARG A 290 4.48 22.48 -8.03
C ARG A 290 5.91 22.06 -7.64
N PHE A 291 6.91 22.86 -8.00
CA PHE A 291 8.34 22.57 -7.81
C PHE A 291 9.17 23.84 -7.55
N GLY A 292 10.27 23.73 -6.79
CA GLY A 292 11.32 24.75 -6.75
C GLY A 292 11.05 25.93 -5.81
N SER A 293 11.01 27.16 -6.35
CA SER A 293 10.83 28.42 -5.59
C SER A 293 9.51 28.51 -4.81
N ASP A 294 8.59 27.59 -5.09
CA ASP A 294 7.28 27.48 -4.49
C ASP A 294 7.31 26.89 -3.06
N ILE A 295 8.51 26.54 -2.53
CA ILE A 295 8.73 26.04 -1.17
C ILE A 295 9.01 27.21 -0.19
N PRO A 296 8.23 27.39 0.89
CA PRO A 296 8.42 28.47 1.87
C PRO A 296 9.78 28.43 2.58
N LYS A 297 10.44 29.59 2.76
CA LYS A 297 11.74 29.71 3.46
C LYS A 297 11.56 29.78 4.99
N ARG A 298 12.19 28.86 5.74
CA ARG A 298 12.18 28.80 7.23
C ARG A 298 13.59 28.86 7.83
N LYS A 299 13.76 29.58 8.95
CA LYS A 299 15.05 29.77 9.64
C LYS A 299 15.36 28.70 10.70
N ASP A 300 14.38 27.91 11.09
CA ASP A 300 14.46 26.95 12.20
C ASP A 300 14.69 25.49 11.75
N LEU A 301 14.72 25.25 10.44
CA LEU A 301 15.12 23.96 9.88
C LEU A 301 16.62 23.73 10.11
N LYS A 302 16.97 22.55 10.64
CA LYS A 302 18.34 22.02 10.68
C LYS A 302 18.72 21.49 9.30
N SER A 303 20.01 21.27 9.03
CA SER A 303 20.45 20.76 7.74
C SER A 303 21.59 19.76 7.85
N THR A 304 21.60 18.76 6.98
CA THR A 304 22.73 17.83 6.77
C THR A 304 23.02 17.71 5.27
N PRO A 305 24.28 17.49 4.84
CA PRO A 305 24.59 17.28 3.43
C PRO A 305 23.84 16.07 2.86
N LEU A 306 23.35 16.21 1.62
CA LEU A 306 22.94 15.07 0.81
C LEU A 306 24.19 14.44 0.22
N LEU A 307 24.30 13.13 0.42
CA LEU A 307 25.37 12.31 -0.13
C LEU A 307 24.79 11.54 -1.32
N THR A 308 25.41 11.70 -2.48
CA THR A 308 25.04 10.94 -3.67
C THR A 308 26.04 9.81 -3.89
N LYS A 309 25.54 8.63 -4.27
CA LYS A 309 26.39 7.51 -4.66
C LYS A 309 26.28 7.26 -6.17
N PRO A 310 27.39 7.12 -6.91
CA PRO A 310 27.33 6.79 -8.32
C PRO A 310 26.51 5.52 -8.58
N GLY A 311 25.44 5.66 -9.37
CA GLY A 311 24.54 4.56 -9.73
C GLY A 311 23.47 4.21 -8.68
N ALA A 312 23.24 5.05 -7.67
CA ALA A 312 22.06 4.98 -6.80
C ALA A 312 21.05 6.09 -7.15
N SER A 313 19.76 5.78 -7.08
CA SER A 313 18.65 6.72 -7.30
C SER A 313 18.30 7.56 -6.07
N ASP A 314 18.83 7.18 -4.90
CA ASP A 314 18.40 7.71 -3.61
C ASP A 314 19.40 8.74 -3.08
N HIS A 315 18.88 9.75 -2.38
CA HIS A 315 19.69 10.76 -1.70
C HIS A 315 19.98 10.28 -0.27
N PHE A 316 21.26 10.13 0.08
CA PHE A 316 21.67 9.65 1.40
C PHE A 316 22.01 10.80 2.33
N VAL A 317 22.02 10.51 3.63
CA VAL A 317 22.46 11.41 4.68
C VAL A 317 23.48 10.73 5.58
N ASN A 318 24.34 11.53 6.21
CA ASN A 318 25.31 11.02 7.17
C ASN A 318 24.65 10.87 8.55
N LEU A 319 24.27 9.66 8.92
CA LEU A 319 23.82 9.36 10.27
C LEU A 319 25.05 9.12 11.16
N LEU A 320 25.20 9.91 12.21
CA LEU A 320 26.38 9.80 13.07
C LEU A 320 26.19 8.74 14.16
N GLY A 321 25.00 8.62 14.76
CA GLY A 321 24.72 7.60 15.77
C GLY A 321 23.26 7.58 16.20
N ILE A 322 22.95 6.75 17.19
CA ILE A 322 21.59 6.61 17.74
C ILE A 322 21.67 6.76 19.25
N SER A 323 20.70 7.46 19.84
CA SER A 323 20.55 7.58 21.29
C SER A 323 19.10 7.33 21.68
N VAL A 324 18.87 6.70 22.84
CA VAL A 324 17.56 6.64 23.49
C VAL A 324 17.74 7.28 24.86
N GLY A 325 17.13 8.43 25.09
CA GLY A 325 17.46 9.24 26.26
C GLY A 325 18.92 9.71 26.23
N ASN A 326 19.63 9.62 27.35
CA ASN A 326 21.06 9.93 27.48
C ASN A 326 21.77 8.73 28.17
N PRO A 327 22.94 8.22 27.70
CA PRO A 327 23.84 8.67 26.63
C PRO A 327 23.66 7.98 25.25
N ARG A 328 24.46 8.38 24.26
CA ARG A 328 24.53 7.78 22.91
C ARG A 328 24.96 6.31 22.95
N LEU A 329 24.35 5.48 22.12
CA LEU A 329 24.65 4.05 22.03
C LEU A 329 26.06 3.82 21.50
N ASP A 330 26.78 2.85 22.10
CA ASP A 330 28.10 2.41 21.64
C ASP A 330 28.00 1.55 20.37
N ILE A 331 27.72 2.23 19.26
CA ILE A 331 27.63 1.67 17.92
C ILE A 331 28.72 2.34 17.06
N PRO A 332 29.68 1.58 16.50
CA PRO A 332 30.75 2.14 15.69
C PRO A 332 30.21 2.96 14.51
N GLN A 333 30.75 4.16 14.27
CA GLN A 333 30.25 5.07 13.24
C GLN A 333 30.22 4.46 11.82
N LYS A 334 31.16 3.55 11.53
CA LYS A 334 31.22 2.78 10.27
C LYS A 334 29.97 1.93 9.99
N MET A 335 29.11 1.71 10.98
CA MET A 335 27.85 0.98 10.83
C MET A 335 26.72 1.85 10.27
N PHE A 336 26.86 3.18 10.34
CA PHE A 336 25.89 4.16 9.83
C PHE A 336 26.33 4.80 8.51
N GLY A 337 27.65 4.87 8.30
CA GLY A 337 28.26 5.48 7.12
C GLY A 337 28.11 4.66 5.85
N GLN A 338 28.18 5.35 4.71
CA GLN A 338 28.29 4.72 3.40
C GLN A 338 29.57 3.89 3.31
N SER A 339 29.49 2.72 2.67
CA SER A 339 30.64 1.92 2.26
C SER A 339 30.70 1.82 0.74
N SER A 340 31.77 1.23 0.21
CA SER A 340 31.87 0.91 -1.22
C SER A 340 30.72 0.00 -1.70
N LYS A 341 30.07 -0.76 -0.82
CA LYS A 341 28.91 -1.62 -1.14
C LYS A 341 27.62 -0.80 -1.41
N ARG A 342 26.85 -1.14 -2.45
CA ARG A 342 25.63 -0.41 -2.86
C ARG A 342 24.58 -0.25 -1.75
N ASN A 343 24.48 -1.20 -0.83
CA ASN A 343 23.46 -1.22 0.23
C ASN A 343 24.03 -0.73 1.57
N SER A 344 24.55 0.49 1.63
CA SER A 344 25.05 1.06 2.89
C SER A 344 24.89 2.58 2.95
N GLY A 345 24.60 3.11 4.14
CA GLY A 345 24.32 4.52 4.37
C GLY A 345 22.90 4.74 4.89
N CYS A 346 22.56 5.98 5.24
CA CYS A 346 21.23 6.33 5.74
C CYS A 346 20.44 7.10 4.67
N ILE A 347 19.16 6.81 4.52
CA ILE A 347 18.24 7.54 3.64
C ILE A 347 17.00 7.97 4.43
N VAL A 348 16.38 9.07 4.03
CA VAL A 348 15.07 9.50 4.52
C VAL A 348 14.05 9.15 3.43
N ASP A 349 13.13 8.23 3.73
CA ASP A 349 12.21 7.64 2.74
C ASP A 349 10.83 7.49 3.37
N SER A 350 9.90 8.39 3.00
CA SER A 350 8.52 8.37 3.49
C SER A 350 7.72 7.18 2.95
N GLY A 351 8.18 6.53 1.87
CA GLY A 351 7.55 5.34 1.27
C GLY A 351 7.80 4.05 2.05
N SER A 352 8.64 4.10 3.09
CA SER A 352 8.82 3.00 4.03
C SER A 352 8.03 3.28 5.31
N TYR A 353 7.10 2.39 5.67
CA TYR A 353 6.19 2.59 6.81
C TYR A 353 6.93 2.97 8.11
N MET A 354 7.99 2.23 8.50
CA MET A 354 8.79 2.51 9.71
C MET A 354 10.29 2.58 9.40
N THR A 355 11.03 3.25 10.27
CA THR A 355 12.50 3.28 10.25
C THR A 355 13.04 1.86 10.31
N ARG A 356 13.98 1.56 9.41
CA ARG A 356 14.63 0.25 9.34
C ARG A 356 16.12 0.37 9.62
N LEU A 357 16.61 -0.48 10.52
CA LEU A 357 18.02 -0.55 10.89
C LEU A 357 18.65 -1.88 10.45
N PRO A 358 19.93 -1.88 10.04
CA PRO A 358 20.73 -3.09 9.90
C PRO A 358 20.58 -3.95 11.14
N ARG A 359 20.40 -5.26 10.98
CA ARG A 359 20.09 -6.17 12.10
C ARG A 359 21.10 -6.09 13.24
N THR A 360 22.37 -5.83 12.93
CA THR A 360 23.43 -5.59 13.93
C THR A 360 23.25 -4.29 14.74
N VAL A 361 22.81 -3.21 14.09
CA VAL A 361 22.49 -1.93 14.74
C VAL A 361 21.20 -2.05 15.54
N TYR A 362 20.18 -2.71 14.96
CA TYR A 362 18.92 -3.01 15.62
C TYR A 362 19.11 -3.83 16.89
N ASN A 363 19.90 -4.91 16.82
CA ASN A 363 20.18 -5.78 17.97
C ASN A 363 20.94 -5.06 19.08
N LYS A 364 21.87 -4.15 18.74
CA LYS A 364 22.53 -3.30 19.74
C LYS A 364 21.54 -2.34 20.40
N LEU A 365 20.67 -1.70 19.60
CA LEU A 365 19.62 -0.81 20.08
C LEU A 365 18.65 -1.54 21.02
N THR A 366 18.11 -2.70 20.62
CA THR A 366 17.20 -3.48 21.45
C THR A 366 17.90 -4.06 22.68
N LYS A 367 19.14 -4.54 22.58
CA LYS A 367 19.91 -5.00 23.75
C LYS A 367 20.07 -3.89 24.77
N THR A 368 20.44 -2.69 24.35
CA THR A 368 20.56 -1.55 25.28
C THR A 368 19.21 -1.15 25.87
N LEU A 369 18.14 -1.22 25.08
CA LEU A 369 16.78 -0.96 25.56
C LEU A 369 16.37 -1.95 26.66
N MET A 370 16.75 -3.22 26.52
CA MET A 370 16.46 -4.26 27.50
C MET A 370 17.32 -4.17 28.77
N THR A 371 18.58 -3.72 28.68
CA THR A 371 19.49 -3.66 29.83
C THR A 371 19.29 -2.45 30.74
N ASN A 372 18.79 -1.33 30.21
CA ASN A 372 18.72 -0.06 30.96
C ASN A 372 17.33 0.23 31.55
N HIS A 373 16.40 -0.74 31.55
CA HIS A 373 15.05 -0.60 32.12
C HIS A 373 14.32 0.68 31.69
N PHE A 374 14.24 0.92 30.37
CA PHE A 374 13.56 2.09 29.84
C PHE A 374 12.04 2.04 30.05
N SER A 375 11.44 3.22 30.21
CA SER A 375 10.02 3.40 30.49
C SER A 375 9.16 3.59 29.23
N GLY A 376 9.78 3.69 28.05
CA GLY A 376 9.11 3.96 26.77
C GLY A 376 8.81 5.45 26.52
N ASN A 377 9.12 6.32 27.49
CA ASN A 377 8.92 7.78 27.42
C ASN A 377 10.17 8.53 26.95
N GLU A 378 11.24 7.83 26.61
CA GLU A 378 12.50 8.42 26.22
C GLU A 378 12.46 8.87 24.76
N ARG A 379 13.14 9.98 24.45
CA ARG A 379 13.26 10.45 23.06
C ARG A 379 14.31 9.63 22.33
N LEU A 380 13.92 9.11 21.16
CA LEU A 380 14.83 8.47 20.23
C LEU A 380 15.50 9.55 19.37
N ARG A 381 16.83 9.53 19.30
CA ARG A 381 17.61 10.48 18.50
C ARG A 381 18.39 9.74 17.43
N LEU A 382 18.32 10.24 16.21
CA LEU A 382 19.18 9.84 15.10
C LEU A 382 20.19 10.97 14.84
N GLY A 383 21.42 10.79 15.30
CA GLY A 383 22.41 11.86 15.41
C GLY A 383 22.09 12.82 16.56
N SER A 384 22.70 14.01 16.53
CA SER A 384 22.49 15.06 17.52
C SER A 384 21.19 15.84 17.30
N ASP A 385 20.72 15.92 16.06
CA ASP A 385 19.78 16.96 15.63
C ASP A 385 18.40 16.43 15.20
N LEU A 386 18.28 15.15 14.82
CA LEU A 386 17.00 14.53 14.48
C LEU A 386 16.44 13.80 15.69
N VAL A 387 15.46 14.42 16.34
CA VAL A 387 14.90 13.98 17.64
C VAL A 387 13.44 13.59 17.46
N PHE A 388 13.14 12.31 17.65
CA PHE A 388 11.78 11.81 17.62
C PHE A 388 11.17 11.81 19.04
N PRO A 389 9.97 12.39 19.23
CA PRO A 389 9.21 12.19 20.46
C PRO A 389 8.92 10.71 20.70
N PRO A 390 8.65 10.29 21.96
CA PRO A 390 8.48 8.88 22.32
C PRO A 390 7.45 8.15 21.46
N ARG A 391 6.34 8.81 21.11
CA ARG A 391 5.25 8.28 20.26
C ARG A 391 5.63 7.97 18.80
N GLN A 392 6.81 8.40 18.38
CA GLN A 392 7.42 8.08 17.08
C GLN A 392 8.59 7.09 17.23
N GLY A 393 9.11 6.89 18.45
CA GLY A 393 10.15 5.91 18.75
C GLY A 393 9.62 4.56 19.23
N PHE A 394 8.43 4.50 19.83
CA PHE A 394 7.86 3.29 20.43
C PHE A 394 6.36 3.15 20.11
N ILE A 395 5.88 1.90 20.07
CA ILE A 395 4.49 1.48 19.87
C ILE A 395 4.05 0.71 21.10
N ASP A 396 3.07 1.21 21.83
CA ASP A 396 2.53 0.50 22.98
C ASP A 396 1.71 -0.72 22.52
N LEU A 397 1.96 -1.88 23.13
CA LEU A 397 1.25 -3.13 22.91
C LEU A 397 0.60 -3.61 24.21
N ASP A 398 -0.67 -3.94 24.12
CA ASP A 398 -1.44 -4.42 25.26
C ASP A 398 -1.39 -5.96 25.31
N ALA A 399 -0.69 -6.52 26.29
CA ALA A 399 -0.39 -7.95 26.39
C ALA A 399 -1.58 -8.81 26.88
N GLY A 400 -2.68 -8.18 27.28
CA GLY A 400 -3.92 -8.86 27.64
C GLY A 400 -3.94 -9.51 29.04
N ASN A 401 -2.85 -9.39 29.80
CA ASN A 401 -2.67 -9.94 31.16
C ASN A 401 -2.36 -8.86 32.21
N GLY A 402 -2.47 -7.57 31.87
CA GLY A 402 -2.27 -6.45 32.81
C GLY A 402 -0.88 -5.82 32.77
N ASP A 403 0.04 -6.42 32.02
CA ASP A 403 1.37 -5.85 31.75
C ASP A 403 1.32 -4.88 30.56
N SER A 404 1.96 -3.71 30.71
CA SER A 404 2.16 -2.75 29.62
C SER A 404 3.41 -3.14 28.85
N LEU A 405 3.25 -3.71 27.66
CA LEU A 405 4.37 -3.92 26.74
C LEU A 405 4.47 -2.71 25.82
N PHE A 406 5.69 -2.35 25.45
CA PHE A 406 5.92 -1.42 24.36
C PHE A 406 6.95 -2.03 23.43
N CYS A 407 6.71 -1.89 22.13
CA CYS A 407 7.62 -2.30 21.09
C CYS A 407 8.37 -1.09 20.56
N LEU A 408 9.63 -1.31 20.23
CA LEU A 408 10.41 -0.34 19.50
C LEU A 408 9.74 -0.10 18.14
N ALA A 409 9.48 1.15 17.79
CA ALA A 409 8.87 1.54 16.52
C ALA A 409 9.90 1.58 15.36
N ILE A 410 10.90 0.71 15.43
CA ILE A 410 11.93 0.52 14.41
C ILE A 410 11.92 -0.97 14.09
N MET A 411 12.15 -1.32 12.83
CA MET A 411 12.27 -2.72 12.41
C MET A 411 13.72 -3.05 12.03
N PRO A 412 14.20 -4.28 12.29
CA PRO A 412 15.41 -4.77 11.64
C PRO A 412 15.13 -5.02 10.15
N TYR A 413 16.18 -5.01 9.33
CA TYR A 413 16.12 -5.72 8.05
C TYR A 413 16.15 -7.23 8.27
N ASP A 414 15.31 -7.95 7.53
CA ASP A 414 15.27 -9.42 7.56
C ASP A 414 16.48 -10.06 6.85
N ILE A 415 17.21 -9.28 6.05
CA ILE A 415 18.35 -9.72 5.25
C ILE A 415 19.67 -9.47 5.99
N GLU A 416 20.42 -10.54 6.25
CA GLU A 416 21.72 -10.48 6.90
C GLU A 416 22.77 -9.82 5.97
N GLY A 417 23.45 -8.79 6.46
CA GLY A 417 24.45 -8.03 5.68
C GLY A 417 23.95 -6.75 5.01
N GLU A 418 22.64 -6.45 5.06
CA GLU A 418 22.09 -5.14 4.69
C GLU A 418 22.63 -4.06 5.64
N ARG A 419 23.18 -2.97 5.10
CA ARG A 419 23.76 -1.86 5.88
C ARG A 419 23.09 -0.51 5.58
N VAL A 420 21.97 -0.53 4.85
CA VAL A 420 21.15 0.68 4.65
C VAL A 420 20.36 0.95 5.92
N ILE A 421 20.25 2.21 6.29
CA ILE A 421 19.32 2.70 7.31
C ILE A 421 18.27 3.51 6.59
N VAL A 422 17.00 3.23 6.86
CA VAL A 422 15.89 4.02 6.34
C VAL A 422 15.26 4.73 7.51
N ILE A 423 15.15 6.05 7.44
CA ILE A 423 14.28 6.83 8.31
C ILE A 423 12.91 6.84 7.64
N GLY A 424 11.97 6.08 8.20
CA GLY A 424 10.66 5.80 7.58
C GLY A 424 9.59 6.84 7.91
N GLY A 425 8.49 6.83 7.17
CA GLY A 425 7.40 7.80 7.26
C GLY A 425 6.82 7.96 8.67
N PHE A 426 6.74 6.88 9.45
CA PHE A 426 6.29 6.94 10.84
C PHE A 426 7.16 7.85 11.73
N GLN A 427 8.48 7.89 11.52
CA GLN A 427 9.41 8.76 12.23
C GLN A 427 9.50 10.17 11.63
N GLN A 428 9.05 10.34 10.39
CA GLN A 428 9.05 11.65 9.72
C GLN A 428 7.77 12.46 9.98
N ALA A 429 6.76 11.87 10.62
CA ALA A 429 5.51 12.55 10.92
C ALA A 429 5.73 13.85 11.73
N ASN A 430 5.01 14.92 11.38
CA ASN A 430 5.17 16.26 11.97
C ASN A 430 6.61 16.80 11.94
N MET A 431 7.33 16.43 10.87
CA MET A 431 8.62 16.99 10.53
C MET A 431 8.60 17.43 9.07
N ARG A 432 9.10 18.64 8.82
CA ARG A 432 9.42 19.08 7.47
C ARG A 432 10.73 18.42 7.07
N PHE A 433 10.77 17.80 5.90
CA PHE A 433 12.01 17.40 5.22
C PHE A 433 12.05 18.10 3.85
N VAL A 434 13.11 18.84 3.55
CA VAL A 434 13.29 19.53 2.26
C VAL A 434 14.58 19.05 1.62
N PHE A 435 14.44 18.34 0.50
CA PHE A 435 15.56 17.88 -0.32
C PHE A 435 15.97 19.00 -1.29
N ASP A 436 16.98 19.78 -0.94
CA ASP A 436 17.57 20.79 -1.81
C ASP A 436 18.69 20.13 -2.63
N THR A 437 18.31 19.59 -3.79
CA THR A 437 19.21 18.89 -4.72
C THR A 437 20.17 19.84 -5.44
N VAL A 438 19.87 21.14 -5.48
CA VAL A 438 20.77 22.15 -6.06
C VAL A 438 21.91 22.44 -5.09
N LYS A 439 21.62 22.59 -3.80
CA LYS A 439 22.63 22.82 -2.75
C LYS A 439 23.20 21.55 -2.15
N GLN A 440 22.70 20.38 -2.57
CA GLN A 440 23.04 19.07 -2.02
C GLN A 440 22.89 19.04 -0.49
N LYS A 441 21.72 19.49 0.01
CA LYS A 441 21.39 19.52 1.45
C LYS A 441 19.98 19.01 1.72
N LEU A 442 19.85 18.25 2.80
CA LEU A 442 18.57 17.92 3.40
C LEU A 442 18.34 18.88 4.56
N TYR A 443 17.27 19.65 4.50
CA TYR A 443 16.78 20.41 5.63
C TYR A 443 15.72 19.63 6.37
N PHE A 444 15.73 19.67 7.70
CA PHE A 444 14.72 19.00 8.51
C PHE A 444 14.43 19.72 9.82
N GLY A 445 13.19 19.64 10.28
CA GLY A 445 12.80 20.25 11.56
C GLY A 445 11.35 19.93 11.89
N PRO A 446 10.94 20.12 13.15
CA PRO A 446 9.55 19.92 13.54
C PRO A 446 8.64 20.89 12.77
N GLU A 447 7.51 20.38 12.33
CA GLU A 447 6.49 21.16 11.68
C GLU A 447 5.13 20.57 11.99
N ASP A 448 4.20 21.45 12.35
CA ASP A 448 2.79 21.09 12.35
C ASP A 448 2.31 21.11 10.90
N CYS A 449 2.49 19.98 10.20
CA CYS A 449 2.14 19.83 8.78
C CYS A 449 0.65 20.06 8.51
N SER A 450 -0.19 20.14 9.56
CA SER A 450 -1.60 20.51 9.44
C SER A 450 -1.84 22.00 9.16
N ARG A 451 -0.82 22.86 9.27
CA ARG A 451 -0.94 24.33 9.14
C ARG A 451 -0.36 24.93 7.84
N ASP A 452 0.03 24.11 6.87
CA ASP A 452 0.80 24.54 5.69
C ASP A 452 -0.04 24.77 4.41
N GLY A 453 -1.30 25.19 4.56
CA GLY A 453 -2.25 25.42 3.46
C GLY A 453 -2.34 26.88 3.01
#